data_AF-A0A3R7M7D3-F1
#
_entry.id   AF-A0A3R7M7D3-F1
#
_cell.length_a   1.000
_cell.length_b   1.000
_cell.length_c   1.000
_cell.angle_alpha   90.00
_cell.angle_beta   90.00
_cell.angle_gamma   90.00
#
_symmetry.space_group_name_H-M   'P 1'
#
loop_
_entity.id
_entity.type
_entity.pdbx_description
1 polymer ?
#
loop_
_entity_poly.entity_id
_entity_poly.type
_entity_poly.pdbx_seq_one_letter_code
_entity_poly.pdbx_strand_id
1 'polypeptide(L)'
;MVALLREQTAAPSEASPGPPSVPCDPLSPPCSSSSVAGHAFFISDGRPVNHFEYFRPWFDGLGHAFPVLNLPFAFILAFAYLQEFAYRLVYWLFPFTPFVTPAEAYKSGIAHYFSCRKAELMFGYRPTRPNDQTQAVEYYVRKGYVRSSPKGMSTLAVILGAVLCLLFGLVLFKCQ
;
A
#
# COMPACT_ATOMS: atom_id res chain seq x y z
N MET A 1 -6.44 0.74 11.04
CA MET A 1 -5.08 0.50 10.50
C MET A 1 -4.07 1.51 11.04
N VAL A 2 -4.40 2.81 11.10
CA VAL A 2 -3.49 3.88 11.58
C VAL A 2 -3.11 3.72 13.08
N ALA A 3 -4.06 3.34 13.95
CA ALA A 3 -3.78 3.21 15.39
C ALA A 3 -2.90 1.99 15.76
N LEU A 4 -3.13 0.83 15.13
CA LEU A 4 -2.31 -0.38 15.35
C LEU A 4 -0.93 -0.27 14.69
N LEU A 5 -0.81 0.50 13.59
CA LEU A 5 0.49 0.84 13.02
C LEU A 5 1.25 1.85 13.89
N ARG A 6 0.56 2.69 14.68
CA ARG A 6 1.20 3.64 15.60
C ARG A 6 1.96 2.93 16.72
N GLU A 7 1.44 1.80 17.20
CA GLU A 7 2.09 0.96 18.21
C GLU A 7 3.34 0.25 17.65
N GLN A 8 3.32 -0.13 16.37
CA GLN A 8 4.47 -0.73 15.68
C GLN A 8 5.54 0.29 15.26
N THR A 9 5.21 1.59 15.20
CA THR A 9 6.16 2.67 14.87
C THR A 9 6.96 3.24 16.05
N ALA A 10 6.65 2.85 17.29
CA ALA A 10 7.32 3.37 18.50
C ALA A 10 8.54 2.56 18.95
N ALA A 11 8.72 1.34 18.44
CA ALA A 11 9.98 0.63 18.60
C ALA A 11 10.96 1.16 17.54
N PRO A 12 12.19 1.58 17.91
CA PRO A 12 13.24 1.75 16.92
C PRO A 12 13.38 0.38 16.27
N SER A 13 12.88 0.23 15.05
CA SER A 13 13.07 -1.01 14.31
C SER A 13 14.57 -1.16 14.14
N GLU A 14 15.17 -2.04 14.93
CA GLU A 14 16.45 -2.63 14.60
C GLU A 14 16.38 -2.95 13.12
N ALA A 15 17.30 -2.34 12.37
CA ALA A 15 17.44 -2.58 10.96
C ALA A 15 17.40 -4.11 10.77
N SER A 16 16.42 -4.60 10.02
CA SER A 16 16.39 -5.98 9.54
C SER A 16 17.83 -6.36 9.17
N PRO A 17 18.40 -7.45 9.72
CA PRO A 17 19.80 -7.78 9.53
C PRO A 17 20.01 -7.85 8.03
N GLY A 18 20.65 -6.81 7.50
CA GLY A 18 21.00 -6.75 6.11
C GLY A 18 21.85 -7.98 5.80
N PRO A 19 21.89 -8.43 4.53
CA PRO A 19 22.91 -9.39 4.12
C PRO A 19 24.27 -8.92 4.69
N PRO A 20 25.13 -9.85 5.16
CA PRO A 20 26.30 -9.53 5.96
C PRO A 20 27.01 -8.32 5.37
N SER A 21 27.11 -7.26 6.18
CA SER A 21 27.75 -6.01 5.80
C SER A 21 29.19 -6.34 5.42
N VAL A 22 29.47 -6.36 4.12
CA VAL A 22 30.85 -6.37 3.63
C VAL A 22 31.50 -5.11 4.22
N PRO A 23 32.65 -5.23 4.92
CA PRO A 23 33.36 -4.07 5.43
C PRO A 23 33.72 -3.19 4.24
N CYS A 24 33.05 -2.05 4.10
CA CYS A 24 33.51 -1.02 3.20
C CYS A 24 34.65 -0.31 3.94
N ASP A 25 35.89 -0.61 3.55
CA ASP A 25 37.07 0.07 4.04
C ASP A 25 36.93 1.59 3.84
N PRO A 26 36.98 2.41 4.92
CA PRO A 26 36.76 3.86 4.86
C PRO A 26 37.79 4.66 4.05
N LEU A 27 38.78 4.00 3.44
CA LEU A 27 39.94 4.62 2.79
C LEU A 27 40.00 4.37 1.26
N SER A 28 38.94 3.83 0.65
CA SER A 28 38.93 3.51 -0.78
C SER A 28 38.41 4.66 -1.67
N PRO A 29 39.05 4.94 -2.84
CA PRO A 29 38.67 6.02 -3.76
C PRO A 29 37.28 5.78 -4.38
N PRO A 30 36.61 6.82 -4.96
CA PRO A 30 35.28 6.67 -5.54
C PRO A 30 35.24 5.50 -6.52
N CYS A 31 34.39 4.52 -6.17
CA CYS A 31 34.30 3.23 -6.81
C CYS A 31 34.05 3.35 -8.32
N SER A 32 34.97 2.80 -9.13
CA SER A 32 34.79 2.67 -10.58
C SER A 32 33.60 1.77 -10.91
N SER A 33 33.04 1.89 -12.12
CA SER A 33 31.81 1.18 -12.55
C SER A 33 31.83 -0.35 -12.36
N SER A 34 33.01 -0.97 -12.28
CA SER A 34 33.18 -2.39 -11.96
C SER A 34 32.82 -2.76 -10.51
N SER A 35 32.82 -1.82 -9.59
CA SER A 35 32.53 -2.02 -8.16
C SER A 35 31.03 -2.19 -7.86
N VAL A 36 30.15 -1.77 -8.77
CA VAL A 36 28.69 -1.87 -8.60
C VAL A 36 28.12 -3.21 -9.11
N ALA A 37 28.86 -3.92 -9.96
CA ALA A 37 28.40 -5.15 -10.60
C ALA A 37 28.19 -6.29 -9.57
N GLY A 38 27.08 -7.03 -9.69
CA GLY A 38 26.76 -8.19 -8.84
C GLY A 38 26.12 -7.85 -7.48
N HIS A 39 25.90 -6.58 -7.18
CA HIS A 39 25.26 -6.15 -5.93
C HIS A 39 23.78 -5.80 -6.14
N ALA A 40 22.91 -6.28 -5.24
CA ALA A 40 21.55 -5.77 -5.12
C ALA A 40 21.55 -4.44 -4.35
N PHE A 41 20.83 -3.44 -4.87
CA PHE A 41 20.66 -2.12 -4.27
C PHE A 41 19.17 -1.83 -4.11
N PHE A 42 18.80 -1.26 -2.96
CA PHE A 42 17.47 -0.71 -2.77
C PHE A 42 17.49 0.77 -3.14
N ILE A 43 16.68 1.14 -4.12
CA ILE A 43 16.48 2.53 -4.54
C ILE A 43 15.16 2.98 -3.95
N SER A 44 15.24 3.88 -2.97
CA SER A 44 14.10 4.46 -2.27
C SER A 44 14.42 5.92 -1.93
N ASP A 45 13.40 6.70 -1.60
CA ASP A 45 13.54 8.13 -1.27
C ASP A 45 14.25 8.40 0.07
N GLY A 46 14.72 7.37 0.78
CA GLY A 46 15.50 7.50 2.02
C GLY A 46 14.73 8.05 3.22
N ARG A 47 13.45 8.39 3.06
CA ARG A 47 12.57 8.89 4.13
C ARG A 47 11.42 7.92 4.37
N PRO A 48 11.42 7.17 5.49
CA PRO A 48 10.34 6.24 5.79
C PRO A 48 9.05 7.01 6.07
N VAL A 49 8.04 6.80 5.23
CA VAL A 49 6.69 7.36 5.38
C VAL A 49 5.67 6.25 5.32
N ASN A 50 4.68 6.29 6.21
CA ASN A 50 3.58 5.34 6.21
C ASN A 50 2.84 5.38 4.87
N HIS A 51 2.49 4.23 4.30
CA HIS A 51 1.75 4.14 3.03
C HIS A 51 0.50 5.04 2.98
N PHE A 52 -0.25 5.17 4.08
CA PHE A 52 -1.43 6.04 4.10
C PHE A 52 -1.08 7.53 4.08
N GLU A 53 -0.09 7.95 4.86
CA GLU A 53 0.39 9.34 4.86
C GLU A 53 1.02 9.69 3.51
N TYR A 54 1.66 8.72 2.86
CA TYR A 54 2.19 8.89 1.51
C TYR A 54 1.09 9.22 0.49
N PHE A 55 -0.13 8.72 0.64
CA PHE A 55 -1.24 9.06 -0.27
C PHE A 55 -2.03 10.30 0.14
N ARG A 56 -1.77 10.86 1.33
CA ARG A 56 -2.52 12.01 1.83
C ARG A 56 -2.54 13.23 0.89
N PRO A 57 -1.43 13.62 0.23
CA PRO A 57 -1.43 14.72 -0.73
C PRO A 57 -2.39 14.52 -1.90
N TRP A 58 -2.67 13.28 -2.29
CA TRP A 58 -3.65 12.98 -3.34
C TRP A 58 -5.08 13.25 -2.90
N PHE A 59 -5.43 12.83 -1.68
CA PHE A 59 -6.77 13.09 -1.14
C PHE A 59 -6.99 14.59 -0.96
N ASP A 60 -6.04 15.27 -0.31
CA ASP A 60 -6.13 16.70 -0.04
C ASP A 60 -6.12 17.51 -1.36
N GLY A 61 -5.24 17.16 -2.30
CA GLY A 61 -5.11 17.88 -3.58
C GLY A 61 -6.26 17.66 -4.56
N LEU A 62 -6.94 16.51 -4.52
CA LEU A 62 -8.11 16.23 -5.35
C LEU A 62 -9.45 16.60 -4.66
N GLY A 63 -9.41 17.09 -3.42
CA GLY A 63 -10.60 17.49 -2.65
C GLY A 63 -11.40 16.32 -2.09
N HIS A 64 -10.76 15.17 -1.85
CA HIS A 64 -11.37 14.02 -1.18
C HIS A 64 -11.08 14.05 0.32
N ALA A 65 -12.07 13.67 1.14
CA ALA A 65 -11.84 13.44 2.55
C ALA A 65 -10.93 12.22 2.74
N PHE A 66 -9.87 12.39 3.53
CA PHE A 66 -8.99 11.29 3.91
C PHE A 66 -9.77 10.25 4.74
N PRO A 67 -9.71 8.95 4.41
CA PRO A 67 -10.45 7.93 5.14
C PRO A 67 -9.94 7.80 6.58
N VAL A 68 -10.79 8.16 7.54
CA VAL A 68 -10.47 8.10 8.99
C VAL A 68 -10.80 6.72 9.60
N LEU A 69 -11.43 5.84 8.82
CA LEU A 69 -11.92 4.57 9.31
C LEU A 69 -10.79 3.59 9.60
N ASN A 70 -10.69 3.17 10.86
CA ASN A 70 -9.65 2.28 11.35
C ASN A 70 -10.13 0.84 11.43
N LEU A 71 -10.01 0.09 10.33
CA LEU A 71 -10.20 -1.36 10.36
C LEU A 71 -8.97 -2.07 10.96
N PRO A 72 -9.17 -3.04 11.88
CA PRO A 72 -8.12 -3.96 12.29
C PRO A 72 -7.71 -4.88 11.13
N PHE A 73 -6.41 -5.17 11.03
CA PHE A 73 -5.86 -5.97 9.92
C PHE A 73 -6.50 -7.36 9.82
N ALA A 74 -6.85 -7.97 10.96
CA ALA A 74 -7.53 -9.26 11.01
C ALA A 74 -8.85 -9.29 10.22
N PHE A 75 -9.64 -8.22 10.24
CA PHE A 75 -10.89 -8.15 9.47
C PHE A 75 -10.64 -8.09 7.96
N ILE A 76 -9.64 -7.29 7.56
CA ILE A 76 -9.24 -7.17 6.14
C ILE A 76 -8.75 -8.53 5.64
N LEU A 77 -7.94 -9.21 6.45
CA LEU A 77 -7.41 -10.53 6.12
C LEU A 77 -8.50 -11.60 6.07
N ALA A 78 -9.44 -11.61 7.03
CA ALA A 78 -10.59 -12.50 7.00
C ALA A 78 -11.44 -12.30 5.74
N PHE A 79 -11.66 -11.05 5.33
CA PHE A 79 -12.36 -10.73 4.08
C PHE A 79 -11.58 -11.22 2.84
N ALA A 80 -10.25 -11.06 2.83
CA ALA A 80 -9.39 -11.56 1.76
C ALA A 80 -9.42 -13.10 1.64
N TYR A 81 -9.47 -13.81 2.77
CA TYR A 81 -9.63 -15.28 2.74
C TYR A 81 -11.03 -15.70 2.32
N LEU A 82 -12.07 -14.97 2.75
CA LEU A 82 -13.46 -15.28 2.38
C LEU A 82 -13.67 -15.16 0.87
N GLN A 83 -13.15 -14.10 0.24
CA GLN A 83 -13.25 -13.95 -1.21
C GLN A 83 -12.41 -14.98 -1.97
N GLU A 84 -11.25 -15.37 -1.44
CA GLU A 84 -10.42 -16.42 -2.06
C GLU A 84 -11.15 -17.78 -2.00
N PHE A 85 -11.79 -18.07 -0.87
CA PHE A 85 -12.62 -19.26 -0.72
C PHE A 85 -13.80 -19.25 -1.69
N ALA A 86 -14.53 -18.14 -1.78
CA ALA A 86 -15.61 -17.97 -2.74
C ALA A 86 -15.13 -18.09 -4.19
N TYR A 87 -13.97 -17.50 -4.52
CA TYR A 87 -13.33 -17.65 -5.82
C TYR A 87 -13.04 -19.11 -6.12
N ARG A 88 -12.40 -19.87 -5.22
CA ARG A 88 -12.13 -21.29 -5.43
C ARG A 88 -13.39 -22.12 -5.67
N LEU A 89 -14.49 -21.78 -5.00
CA LEU A 89 -15.76 -22.49 -5.13
C LEU A 89 -16.48 -22.19 -6.46
N VAL A 90 -16.44 -20.94 -6.92
CA VAL A 90 -17.15 -20.46 -8.12
C VAL A 90 -16.25 -20.43 -9.36
N TYR A 91 -14.94 -20.61 -9.21
CA TYR A 91 -13.96 -20.66 -10.31
C TYR A 91 -14.34 -21.68 -11.38
N TRP A 92 -14.98 -22.78 -10.97
CA TRP A 92 -15.46 -23.79 -11.89
C TRP A 92 -16.61 -23.31 -12.79
N LEU A 93 -17.40 -22.33 -12.36
CA LEU A 93 -18.52 -21.77 -13.11
C LEU A 93 -18.12 -20.53 -13.92
N PHE A 94 -17.31 -19.63 -13.34
CA PHE A 94 -16.89 -18.38 -14.00
C PHE A 94 -15.48 -17.96 -13.57
N PRO A 95 -14.58 -17.65 -14.53
CA PRO A 95 -13.29 -17.06 -14.22
C PRO A 95 -13.46 -15.57 -13.89
N PHE A 96 -13.51 -15.22 -12.61
CA PHE A 96 -13.51 -13.83 -12.14
C PHE A 96 -12.26 -13.52 -11.34
N THR A 97 -11.69 -12.32 -11.47
CA THR A 97 -10.52 -11.93 -10.67
C THR A 97 -10.97 -11.47 -9.28
N PRO A 98 -10.46 -12.06 -8.17
CA PRO A 98 -10.75 -11.58 -6.83
C PRO A 98 -10.26 -10.13 -6.65
N PHE A 99 -11.02 -9.31 -5.91
CA PHE A 99 -10.71 -7.89 -5.73
C PHE A 99 -9.47 -7.64 -4.87
N VAL A 100 -9.27 -8.44 -3.81
CA VAL A 100 -8.14 -8.31 -2.89
C VAL A 100 -7.67 -9.71 -2.50
N THR A 101 -6.50 -10.11 -2.99
CA THR A 101 -5.92 -11.40 -2.58
C THR A 101 -5.30 -11.31 -1.18
N PRO A 102 -5.23 -12.40 -0.39
CA PRO A 102 -4.52 -12.36 0.90
C PRO A 102 -3.06 -11.91 0.76
N ALA A 103 -2.38 -12.30 -0.32
CA ALA A 103 -1.01 -11.86 -0.60
C ALA A 103 -0.91 -10.33 -0.73
N GLU A 104 -1.87 -9.71 -1.42
CA GLU A 104 -1.96 -8.26 -1.56
C GLU A 104 -2.32 -7.57 -0.24
N ALA A 105 -3.23 -8.15 0.55
CA ALA A 105 -3.56 -7.67 1.88
C ALA A 105 -2.33 -7.69 2.80
N TYR A 106 -1.54 -8.77 2.80
CA TYR A 106 -0.29 -8.84 3.57
C TYR A 106 0.74 -7.81 3.13
N LYS A 107 0.93 -7.64 1.83
CA LYS A 107 1.89 -6.67 1.27
C LYS A 107 1.55 -5.23 1.63
N SER A 108 0.27 -4.88 1.63
CA SER A 108 -0.22 -3.53 1.95
C SER A 108 -0.45 -3.31 3.45
N GLY A 109 -0.65 -4.39 4.21
CA GLY A 109 -0.94 -4.37 5.63
C GLY A 109 0.22 -3.93 6.52
N ILE A 110 1.45 -4.10 6.05
CA ILE A 110 2.67 -3.82 6.79
C ILE A 110 3.44 -2.70 6.09
N ALA A 111 3.97 -1.75 6.87
CA ALA A 111 4.86 -0.74 6.35
C ALA A 111 6.23 -1.36 6.08
N HIS A 112 6.61 -1.46 4.80
CA HIS A 112 7.91 -1.99 4.39
C HIS A 112 8.85 -0.84 4.05
N TYR A 113 9.97 -0.76 4.75
CA TYR A 113 11.00 0.25 4.53
C TYR A 113 12.30 -0.41 4.09
N PHE A 114 12.95 0.17 3.08
CA PHE A 114 14.24 -0.29 2.57
C PHE A 114 15.26 0.84 2.65
N SER A 115 16.48 0.51 3.10
CA SER A 115 17.57 1.47 3.24
C SER A 115 18.32 1.64 1.91
N CYS A 116 18.44 2.90 1.46
CA CYS A 116 19.23 3.30 0.30
C CYS A 116 20.72 3.55 0.63
N ARG A 117 21.16 3.32 1.87
CA ARG A 117 22.55 3.56 2.32
C ARG A 117 23.62 2.93 1.43
N LYS A 118 23.34 1.73 0.91
CA LYS A 118 24.27 1.03 0.02
C LYS A 118 24.43 1.74 -1.33
N ALA A 119 23.36 2.32 -1.86
CA ALA A 119 23.38 3.09 -3.11
C ALA A 119 24.07 4.45 -2.91
N GLU A 120 23.82 5.10 -1.77
CA GLU A 120 24.49 6.35 -1.36
C GLU A 120 26.01 6.19 -1.33
N LEU A 121 26.50 5.11 -0.70
CA LEU A 121 27.94 4.88 -0.54
C LEU A 121 28.64 4.49 -1.86
N MET A 122 27.97 3.70 -2.70
CA MET A 122 28.63 3.08 -3.87
C MET A 122 28.63 3.96 -5.11
N PHE A 123 27.57 4.75 -5.34
CA PHE A 123 27.47 5.62 -6.51
C PHE A 123 26.87 6.99 -6.20
N GLY A 124 26.86 7.40 -4.93
CA GLY A 124 26.45 8.75 -4.53
C GLY A 124 24.96 9.03 -4.69
N TYR A 125 24.12 8.00 -4.70
CA TYR A 125 22.67 8.15 -4.86
C TYR A 125 22.08 9.11 -3.82
N ARG A 126 21.42 10.19 -4.25
CA ARG A 126 20.66 11.08 -3.36
C ARG A 126 19.35 11.50 -4.02
N PRO A 127 18.19 11.23 -3.41
CA PRO A 127 16.91 11.67 -3.95
C PRO A 127 16.77 13.19 -3.83
N THR A 128 16.49 13.86 -4.95
CA THR A 128 16.36 15.33 -5.02
C THR A 128 15.10 15.84 -4.33
N ARG A 129 13.99 15.11 -4.42
CA ARG A 129 12.69 15.47 -3.85
C ARG A 129 12.01 14.25 -3.23
N PRO A 130 12.44 13.84 -2.03
CA PRO A 130 11.95 12.61 -1.42
C PRO A 130 10.47 12.74 -1.03
N ASN A 131 9.65 11.78 -1.48
CA ASN A 131 8.21 11.70 -1.26
C ASN A 131 7.41 12.91 -1.80
N ASP A 132 7.96 13.72 -2.71
CA ASP A 132 7.23 14.86 -3.31
C ASP A 132 6.29 14.36 -4.42
N GLN A 133 4.99 14.49 -4.16
CA GLN A 133 3.94 14.11 -5.10
C GLN A 133 3.24 15.31 -5.74
N THR A 134 3.69 16.53 -5.43
CA THR A 134 2.99 17.78 -5.79
C THR A 134 2.78 17.88 -7.30
N GLN A 135 3.82 17.57 -8.09
CA GLN A 135 3.75 17.62 -9.55
C GLN A 135 2.72 16.64 -10.13
N ALA A 136 2.66 15.43 -9.57
CA ALA A 136 1.72 14.42 -10.03
C ALA A 136 0.28 14.84 -9.70
N VAL A 137 0.04 15.32 -8.47
CA VAL A 137 -1.26 15.84 -8.04
C VAL A 137 -1.70 17.02 -8.92
N GLU A 138 -0.83 18.00 -9.15
CA GLU A 138 -1.11 19.16 -10.01
C GLU A 138 -1.51 18.74 -11.43
N TYR A 139 -0.84 17.72 -12.00
CA TYR A 139 -1.18 17.20 -13.31
C TYR A 139 -2.61 16.65 -13.37
N TYR A 140 -3.05 15.88 -12.37
CA TYR A 140 -4.41 15.35 -12.31
C TYR A 140 -5.46 16.42 -12.02
N VAL A 141 -5.12 17.42 -11.19
CA VAL A 141 -5.96 18.60 -10.97
C VAL A 141 -6.19 19.35 -12.28
N ARG A 142 -5.13 19.60 -13.07
CA ARG A 142 -5.23 20.26 -14.39
C ARG A 142 -6.09 19.47 -15.38
N LYS A 143 -6.11 18.14 -15.29
CA LYS A 143 -7.00 17.29 -16.11
C LYS A 143 -8.47 17.29 -15.65
N GLY A 144 -8.80 17.93 -14.54
CA GLY A 144 -10.17 18.03 -14.05
C GLY A 144 -10.64 16.84 -13.23
N TYR A 145 -9.73 16.02 -12.68
CA TYR A 145 -10.07 14.92 -11.77
C TYR A 145 -10.44 15.38 -10.35
N VAL A 146 -10.51 16.69 -10.11
CA VAL A 146 -10.96 17.26 -8.84
C VAL A 146 -12.41 16.88 -8.59
N ARG A 147 -12.72 16.50 -7.35
CA ARG A 147 -14.08 16.15 -6.97
C ARG A 147 -15.03 17.35 -7.15
N SER A 148 -15.96 17.24 -8.09
CA SER A 148 -17.21 18.00 -8.05
C SER A 148 -18.12 17.37 -6.97
N SER A 149 -18.85 18.20 -6.23
CA SER A 149 -19.62 17.88 -5.00
C SER A 149 -20.06 16.42 -4.82
N PRO A 150 -20.00 15.86 -3.59
CA PRO A 150 -20.51 14.52 -3.32
C PRO A 150 -22.00 14.44 -3.72
N LYS A 151 -22.29 13.73 -4.81
CA LYS A 151 -23.65 13.28 -5.11
C LYS A 151 -24.02 12.34 -3.96
N GLY A 152 -25.07 12.68 -3.21
CA GLY A 152 -25.59 11.81 -2.16
C GLY A 152 -25.82 10.40 -2.72
N MET A 153 -25.59 9.37 -1.90
CA MET A 153 -25.84 7.99 -2.27
C MET A 153 -27.27 7.90 -2.80
N SER A 154 -27.43 7.51 -4.07
CA SER A 154 -28.76 7.36 -4.67
C SER A 154 -29.56 6.38 -3.80
N THR A 155 -30.76 6.78 -3.37
CA THR A 155 -31.65 5.95 -2.56
C THR A 155 -31.89 4.59 -3.22
N LEU A 156 -31.90 4.55 -4.55
CA LEU A 156 -31.98 3.32 -5.33
C LEU A 156 -30.78 2.38 -5.07
N ALA A 157 -29.56 2.91 -4.98
CA ALA A 157 -28.37 2.11 -4.72
C ALA A 157 -28.38 1.51 -3.30
N VAL A 158 -28.91 2.26 -2.32
CA VAL A 158 -29.08 1.76 -0.95
C VAL A 158 -30.10 0.63 -0.91
N ILE A 159 -31.25 0.80 -1.58
CA ILE A 159 -32.30 -0.22 -1.66
C ILE A 159 -31.78 -1.46 -2.39
N LEU A 160 -31.08 -1.28 -3.52
CA LEU A 160 -30.52 -2.38 -4.30
C LEU A 160 -29.48 -3.17 -3.48
N GLY A 161 -28.62 -2.48 -2.75
CA GLY A 161 -27.64 -3.10 -1.84
C GLY A 161 -28.33 -3.90 -0.71
N ALA A 162 -29.37 -3.33 -0.10
CA ALA A 162 -30.13 -4.00 0.96
C ALA A 162 -30.84 -5.27 0.47
N VAL A 163 -31.43 -5.23 -0.73
CA VAL A 163 -32.06 -6.40 -1.37
C VAL A 163 -31.02 -7.48 -1.67
N LEU A 164 -29.84 -7.10 -2.18
CA LEU A 164 -28.76 -8.04 -2.46
C LEU A 164 -28.26 -8.73 -1.17
N CYS A 165 -28.11 -7.97 -0.08
CA CYS A 165 -27.73 -8.52 1.22
C CYS A 165 -28.79 -9.47 1.79
N LEU A 166 -30.08 -9.13 1.66
CA LEU A 166 -31.19 -10.00 2.07
C LEU A 166 -31.21 -11.31 1.28
N LEU A 167 -31.06 -11.26 -0.05
CA LEU A 167 -31.00 -12.44 -0.90
C LEU A 167 -29.81 -13.33 -0.55
N PHE A 168 -28.63 -12.74 -0.31
CA PHE A 168 -27.45 -13.48 0.11
C PHE A 168 -27.65 -14.16 1.48
N GLY A 169 -28.26 -13.46 2.44
CA GLY A 169 -28.60 -14.04 3.74
C GLY A 169 -29.59 -15.21 3.66
N LEU A 170 -30.61 -15.11 2.81
CA LEU A 170 -31.59 -16.19 2.59
C LEU A 170 -30.96 -17.43 1.93
N VAL A 171 -30.03 -17.24 0.99
CA VAL A 171 -29.28 -18.34 0.37
C VAL A 171 -28.39 -19.05 1.40
N LEU A 172 -27.71 -18.31 2.26
CA LEU A 172 -26.90 -18.88 3.34
C LEU A 172 -27.75 -19.64 4.37
N PHE A 173 -28.93 -19.12 4.72
CA PHE A 173 -29.85 -19.78 5.66
C PHE A 173 -30.46 -21.06 5.09
N LYS A 174 -30.62 -21.16 3.76
CA LYS A 174 -31.11 -22.37 3.08
C LYS A 174 -30.04 -23.46 2.92
N CYS A 175 -28.77 -23.15 3.17
CA CYS A 175 -27.65 -24.09 3.08
C CYS A 175 -27.19 -24.65 4.45
N GLN A 176 -27.87 -24.31 5.55
CA GLN A 176 -27.73 -24.95 6.87
C GLN A 176 -28.82 -26.00 7.07
#